data_AF-A0A178UUZ3-F1
#
_entry.id   AF-A0A178UUZ3-F1
#
_cell.length_a   1.000
_cell.length_b   1.000
_cell.length_c   1.000
_cell.angle_alpha   90.00
_cell.angle_beta   90.00
_cell.angle_gamma   90.00
#
_symmetry.space_group_name_H-M   'P 1'
#
loop_
_entity.id
_entity.type
_entity.pdbx_description
1 polymer ?
#
loop_
_entity_poly.entity_id
_entity_poly.type
_entity_poly.pdbx_seq_one_letter_code
_entity_poly.pdbx_strand_id
1 'polypeptide(L)'
;MAKQRPATLSVYLYIPNIVGYMRVLLNCIAFSVCFSNKTLFSLLYFFSFCCDAVDGWCARKFNQVSTFGAVLDMVTDRVSTACLLVILSQIYRPSLVFLSLLALDIASHWLQMYSTFLSGKTSHKDVKDSTSWLFRLYYGNRMFMGYCCVSCEVLYIILLLIATNQTENLMNVVVKSLMQISPLSLLLALSIFGWSIKQIINVIQMKTAADVCVLYDIEKQHKKP
;
A
#
# COMPACT_ATOMS: atom_id res chain seq x y z
N MET A 1 3.02 -19.97 36.77
CA MET A 1 3.58 -20.52 35.51
C MET A 1 4.16 -19.38 34.69
N ALA A 2 5.49 -19.31 34.56
CA ALA A 2 6.13 -18.37 33.65
C ALA A 2 5.81 -18.78 32.21
N LYS A 3 5.16 -17.90 31.44
CA LYS A 3 4.88 -18.14 30.02
C LYS A 3 6.24 -18.24 29.31
N GLN A 4 6.63 -19.45 28.88
CA GLN A 4 7.88 -19.68 28.16
C GLN A 4 7.94 -18.69 26.98
N ARG A 5 9.02 -17.90 26.88
CA ARG A 5 9.20 -16.99 25.75
C ARG A 5 9.19 -17.83 24.47
N PRO A 6 8.36 -17.50 23.47
CA PRO A 6 8.42 -18.19 22.18
C PRO A 6 9.85 -18.07 21.65
N ALA A 7 10.42 -19.20 21.20
CA ALA A 7 11.72 -19.18 20.53
C ALA A 7 11.65 -18.25 19.32
N THR A 8 12.72 -17.51 19.02
CA THR A 8 12.77 -16.58 17.87
C THR A 8 12.33 -17.25 16.57
N LEU A 9 12.75 -18.51 16.36
CA LEU A 9 12.36 -19.34 15.22
C LEU A 9 10.84 -19.56 15.10
N SER A 10 10.13 -19.63 16.24
CA SER A 10 8.67 -19.81 16.24
C SER A 10 7.94 -18.61 15.65
N VAL A 11 8.46 -17.39 15.85
CA VAL A 11 7.87 -16.17 15.29
C VAL A 11 8.05 -16.13 13.77
N TYR A 12 9.25 -16.45 13.26
CA TYR A 12 9.49 -16.50 11.80
C TYR A 12 8.60 -17.52 11.08
N LEU A 13 8.19 -18.59 11.78
CA LEU A 13 7.36 -19.68 11.25
C LEU A 13 5.87 -19.55 11.61
N TYR A 14 5.42 -18.39 12.11
CA TYR A 14 3.99 -18.15 12.25
C TYR A 14 3.27 -18.30 10.91
N ILE A 15 2.07 -18.86 10.94
CA ILE A 15 1.22 -19.08 9.78
C ILE A 15 1.08 -17.81 8.93
N PRO A 16 0.77 -16.61 9.48
CA PRO A 16 0.74 -15.37 8.70
C PRO A 16 2.08 -15.05 8.01
N ASN A 17 3.22 -15.33 8.64
CA ASN A 17 4.53 -15.02 8.06
C ASN A 17 4.88 -15.98 6.92
N ILE A 18 4.46 -17.24 7.01
CA ILE A 18 4.58 -18.21 5.91
C ILE A 18 3.75 -17.74 4.70
N VAL A 19 2.53 -17.24 4.92
CA VAL A 19 1.73 -16.64 3.86
C VAL A 19 2.45 -15.42 3.27
N GLY A 20 3.04 -14.57 4.10
CA GLY A 20 3.89 -13.45 3.66
C GLY A 20 5.05 -13.89 2.75
N TYR A 21 5.80 -14.94 3.12
CA TYR A 21 6.87 -15.47 2.25
C TYR A 21 6.35 -16.01 0.93
N MET A 22 5.19 -16.69 0.95
CA MET A 22 4.54 -17.15 -0.28
C MET A 22 4.15 -15.97 -1.17
N ARG A 23 3.66 -14.86 -0.61
CA ARG A 23 3.36 -13.62 -1.37
C ARG A 23 4.60 -13.06 -2.05
N VAL A 24 5.73 -13.01 -1.35
CA VAL A 24 7.02 -12.59 -1.93
C VAL A 24 7.40 -13.47 -3.12
N LEU A 25 7.33 -14.80 -2.96
CA LEU A 25 7.64 -15.73 -4.04
C LEU A 25 6.67 -15.58 -5.22
N LEU A 26 5.37 -15.46 -4.97
CA LEU A 26 4.36 -15.25 -6.00
C LEU A 26 4.61 -13.96 -6.77
N ASN A 27 4.96 -12.86 -6.09
CA ASN A 27 5.30 -11.61 -6.73
C ASN A 27 6.56 -11.77 -7.61
N CYS A 28 7.60 -12.44 -7.14
CA CYS A 28 8.79 -12.73 -7.96
C CYS A 28 8.43 -13.50 -9.25
N ILE A 29 7.59 -14.54 -9.13
CA ILE A 29 7.14 -15.31 -10.29
C ILE A 29 6.29 -14.44 -11.21
N ALA A 30 5.34 -13.67 -10.66
CA ALA A 30 4.50 -12.76 -11.44
C ALA A 30 5.38 -11.80 -12.26
N PHE A 31 6.29 -11.06 -11.61
CA PHE A 31 7.15 -10.08 -12.29
C PHE A 31 8.06 -10.72 -13.34
N SER A 32 8.50 -11.97 -13.18
CA SER A 32 9.29 -12.67 -14.21
C SER A 32 8.53 -12.93 -15.51
N VAL A 33 7.19 -13.06 -15.45
CA VAL A 33 6.33 -13.27 -16.63
C VAL A 33 5.63 -12.00 -17.12
N CYS A 34 5.89 -10.84 -16.51
CA CYS A 34 5.17 -9.58 -16.76
C CYS A 34 5.13 -9.17 -18.24
N PHE A 35 6.28 -9.18 -18.91
CA PHE A 35 6.38 -8.79 -20.32
C PHE A 35 5.98 -9.90 -21.30
N SER A 36 5.98 -11.16 -20.87
CA SER A 36 5.65 -12.31 -21.71
C SER A 36 4.15 -12.61 -21.73
N ASN A 37 3.48 -12.52 -20.58
CA ASN A 37 2.05 -12.81 -20.46
C ASN A 37 1.41 -11.90 -19.39
N LYS A 38 0.88 -10.77 -19.84
CA LYS A 38 0.21 -9.76 -18.99
C LYS A 38 -0.98 -10.34 -18.23
N THR A 39 -1.73 -11.28 -18.82
CA THR A 39 -2.88 -11.91 -18.17
C THR A 39 -2.44 -12.79 -17.00
N LEU A 40 -1.43 -13.64 -17.21
CA LEU A 40 -0.88 -14.49 -16.15
C LEU A 40 -0.25 -13.64 -15.04
N PHE A 41 0.50 -12.60 -15.39
CA PHE A 41 1.00 -11.61 -14.43
C PHE A 41 -0.12 -11.06 -13.56
N SER A 42 -1.17 -10.53 -14.18
CA SER A 42 -2.29 -9.88 -13.48
C SER A 42 -3.01 -10.84 -12.55
N LEU A 43 -3.19 -12.10 -12.95
CA LEU A 43 -3.80 -13.14 -12.11
C LEU A 43 -2.94 -13.47 -10.89
N LEU A 44 -1.63 -13.71 -11.09
CA LEU A 44 -0.71 -14.05 -10.00
C LEU A 44 -0.53 -12.88 -9.03
N TYR A 45 -0.36 -11.66 -9.56
CA TYR A 45 -0.24 -10.44 -8.77
C TYR A 45 -1.52 -10.18 -7.97
N PHE A 46 -2.70 -10.27 -8.59
CA PHE A 46 -3.97 -10.09 -7.89
C PHE A 46 -4.19 -11.16 -6.81
N PHE A 47 -3.80 -12.41 -7.07
CA PHE A 47 -3.88 -13.47 -6.07
C PHE A 47 -2.94 -13.20 -4.88
N SER A 48 -1.70 -12.76 -5.14
CA SER A 48 -0.75 -12.33 -4.10
C SER A 48 -1.29 -11.19 -3.24
N PHE A 49 -1.95 -10.21 -3.88
CA PHE A 49 -2.63 -9.12 -3.19
C PHE A 49 -3.82 -9.62 -2.34
N CYS A 50 -4.62 -10.56 -2.83
CA CYS A 50 -5.69 -11.16 -2.02
C CYS A 50 -5.17 -11.93 -0.79
N CYS A 51 -3.98 -12.55 -0.89
CA CYS A 51 -3.35 -13.24 0.23
C CYS A 51 -2.96 -12.32 1.38
N ASP A 52 -2.81 -11.01 1.16
CA ASP A 52 -2.59 -10.00 2.21
C ASP A 52 -3.69 -10.05 3.27
N ALA A 53 -4.94 -9.94 2.83
CA ALA A 53 -6.08 -9.98 3.74
C ALA A 53 -6.14 -11.30 4.54
N VAL A 54 -5.66 -12.39 3.95
CA VAL A 54 -5.60 -13.73 4.57
C VAL A 54 -4.54 -13.79 5.65
N ASP A 55 -3.34 -13.26 5.42
CA ASP A 55 -2.29 -13.28 6.46
C ASP A 55 -2.71 -12.48 7.70
N GLY A 56 -3.29 -11.29 7.52
CA GLY A 56 -3.77 -10.48 8.62
C GLY A 56 -4.93 -11.15 9.36
N TRP A 57 -5.80 -11.86 8.64
CA TRP A 57 -6.86 -12.65 9.25
C TRP A 57 -6.31 -13.83 10.06
N CYS A 58 -5.35 -14.58 9.51
CA CYS A 58 -4.65 -15.66 10.21
C CYS A 58 -3.94 -15.15 11.47
N ALA A 59 -3.25 -14.01 11.39
CA ALA A 59 -2.56 -13.41 12.53
C ALA A 59 -3.51 -13.14 13.70
N ARG A 60 -4.69 -12.58 13.42
CA ARG A 60 -5.73 -12.31 14.44
C ARG A 60 -6.39 -13.57 14.96
N LYS A 61 -6.73 -14.51 14.06
CA LYS A 61 -7.44 -15.75 14.41
C LYS A 61 -6.58 -16.70 15.25
N PHE A 62 -5.30 -16.83 14.91
CA PHE A 62 -4.36 -17.71 15.60
C PHE A 62 -3.59 -17.01 16.73
N ASN A 63 -3.89 -15.74 17.02
CA ASN A 63 -3.18 -14.91 18.00
C ASN A 63 -1.65 -14.89 17.78
N GLN A 64 -1.25 -14.83 16.50
CA GLN A 64 0.13 -14.83 16.00
C GLN A 64 0.53 -13.45 15.46
N VAL A 65 0.01 -12.38 16.05
CA VAL A 65 0.37 -10.99 15.67
C VAL A 65 1.81 -10.71 16.12
N SER A 66 2.65 -10.25 15.19
CA SER A 66 4.05 -9.93 15.48
C SER A 66 4.48 -8.66 14.75
N THR A 67 5.41 -7.90 15.34
CA THR A 67 6.01 -6.72 14.69
C THR A 67 6.74 -7.10 13.40
N PHE A 68 7.43 -8.25 13.40
CA PHE A 68 8.08 -8.77 12.20
C PHE A 68 7.06 -9.01 11.07
N GLY A 69 5.96 -9.70 11.36
CA GLY A 69 4.92 -9.96 10.36
C GLY A 69 4.30 -8.68 9.81
N ALA A 70 4.00 -7.70 10.67
CA ALA A 70 3.48 -6.40 10.23
C ALA A 70 4.46 -5.62 9.35
N VAL A 71 5.77 -5.69 9.63
CA VAL A 71 6.79 -5.05 8.79
C VAL A 71 6.99 -5.81 7.48
N LEU A 72 7.02 -7.14 7.52
CA LEU A 72 7.14 -8.00 6.34
C LEU A 72 6.00 -7.74 5.35
N ASP A 73 4.77 -7.68 5.85
CA ASP A 73 3.57 -7.37 5.09
C ASP A 73 3.69 -6.01 4.39
N MET A 74 3.91 -4.95 5.18
CA MET A 74 4.06 -3.59 4.65
C MET A 74 5.18 -3.48 3.61
N VAL A 75 6.35 -4.07 3.86
CA VAL A 75 7.48 -4.02 2.91
C VAL A 75 7.10 -4.76 1.62
N THR A 76 6.45 -5.92 1.72
CA THR A 76 6.04 -6.71 0.55
C THR A 76 5.07 -5.92 -0.33
N ASP A 77 4.06 -5.29 0.27
CA ASP A 77 3.12 -4.40 -0.43
C ASP A 77 3.83 -3.25 -1.15
N ARG A 78 4.71 -2.54 -0.43
CA ARG A 78 5.39 -1.36 -1.01
C ARG A 78 6.28 -1.75 -2.17
N VAL A 79 7.01 -2.85 -2.05
CA VAL A 79 7.88 -3.35 -3.11
C VAL A 79 7.07 -3.81 -4.32
N SER A 80 5.96 -4.54 -4.13
CA SER A 80 5.13 -4.99 -5.25
C SER A 80 4.50 -3.83 -6.01
N THR A 81 3.90 -2.86 -5.32
CA THR A 81 3.31 -1.68 -5.95
C THR A 81 4.38 -0.83 -6.62
N ALA A 82 5.56 -0.70 -6.01
CA ALA A 82 6.69 0.02 -6.61
C ALA A 82 7.15 -0.59 -7.92
N CYS A 83 7.36 -1.90 -7.96
CA CYS A 83 7.72 -2.62 -9.18
C CYS A 83 6.68 -2.41 -10.29
N LEU A 84 5.39 -2.51 -9.95
CA LEU A 84 4.31 -2.30 -10.91
C LEU A 84 4.27 -0.85 -11.45
N LEU A 85 4.43 0.16 -10.58
CA LEU A 85 4.51 1.56 -10.98
C LEU A 85 5.72 1.85 -11.89
N VAL A 86 6.87 1.24 -11.62
CA VAL A 86 8.06 1.35 -12.49
C VAL A 86 7.77 0.78 -13.87
N ILE A 87 7.13 -0.39 -13.97
CA ILE A 87 6.75 -0.99 -15.26
C ILE A 87 5.76 -0.08 -16.00
N LEU A 88 4.73 0.44 -15.32
CA LEU A 88 3.79 1.38 -15.92
C LEU A 88 4.47 2.68 -16.39
N SER A 89 5.49 3.15 -15.68
CA SER A 89 6.28 4.33 -16.10
C SER A 89 7.04 4.13 -17.40
N GLN A 90 7.39 2.88 -17.74
CA GLN A 90 8.04 2.54 -19.01
C GLN A 90 7.04 2.44 -20.16
N ILE A 91 5.81 2.01 -19.85
CA ILE A 91 4.73 1.80 -20.83
C ILE A 91 4.06 3.13 -21.20
N TYR A 92 3.80 3.99 -20.23
CA TYR A 92 2.96 5.17 -20.40
C TYR A 92 3.74 6.50 -20.34
N ARG A 93 3.27 7.48 -21.11
CA ARG A 93 3.76 8.87 -21.10
C ARG A 93 2.67 9.85 -20.61
N PRO A 94 3.03 10.88 -19.82
CA PRO A 94 4.36 11.15 -19.28
C PRO A 94 4.73 10.20 -18.13
N SER A 95 5.94 9.62 -18.19
CA SER A 95 6.42 8.62 -17.22
C SER A 95 6.58 9.18 -15.80
N LEU A 96 6.74 10.50 -15.68
CA LEU A 96 6.86 11.20 -14.40
C LEU A 96 5.63 11.05 -13.50
N VAL A 97 4.45 10.78 -14.05
CA VAL A 97 3.24 10.56 -13.24
C VAL A 97 3.43 9.36 -12.32
N PHE A 98 3.83 8.20 -12.87
CA PHE A 98 4.04 6.98 -12.08
C PHE A 98 5.22 7.09 -11.12
N LEU A 99 6.30 7.78 -11.53
CA LEU A 99 7.43 8.05 -10.64
C LEU A 99 7.05 8.96 -9.47
N SER A 100 6.19 9.96 -9.71
CA SER A 100 5.69 10.83 -8.64
C SER A 100 4.77 10.09 -7.67
N LEU A 101 3.93 9.18 -8.17
CA LEU A 101 3.09 8.31 -7.35
C LEU A 101 3.95 7.37 -6.48
N LEU A 102 5.00 6.78 -7.06
CA LEU A 102 5.96 5.96 -6.34
C LEU A 102 6.64 6.76 -5.22
N ALA A 103 7.13 7.96 -5.53
CA ALA A 103 7.78 8.82 -4.55
C ALA A 103 6.82 9.19 -3.40
N LEU A 104 5.57 9.55 -3.71
CA LEU A 104 4.54 9.87 -2.73
C LEU A 104 4.22 8.66 -1.84
N ASP A 105 4.07 7.47 -2.42
CA ASP A 105 3.74 6.26 -1.67
C ASP A 105 4.85 5.88 -0.68
N ILE A 106 6.10 5.82 -1.15
CA ILE A 106 7.26 5.52 -0.29
C ILE A 106 7.42 6.59 0.80
N ALA A 107 7.40 7.87 0.44
CA ALA A 107 7.61 8.96 1.39
C ALA A 107 6.53 8.99 2.49
N SER A 108 5.26 8.87 2.11
CA SER A 108 4.13 8.90 3.05
C SER A 108 4.16 7.71 4.03
N HIS A 109 4.46 6.50 3.56
CA HIS A 109 4.53 5.32 4.40
C HIS A 109 5.79 5.29 5.28
N TRP A 110 6.94 5.72 4.75
CA TRP A 110 8.18 5.79 5.51
C TRP A 110 8.08 6.78 6.67
N LEU A 111 7.59 8.00 6.40
CA LEU A 111 7.37 9.00 7.45
C LEU A 111 6.36 8.53 8.48
N GLN A 112 5.26 7.90 8.06
CA GLN A 112 4.25 7.37 8.98
C GLN A 112 4.79 6.28 9.90
N MET A 113 5.62 5.37 9.36
CA MET A 113 6.25 4.32 10.17
C MET A 113 7.21 4.90 11.19
N TYR A 114 8.04 5.85 10.76
CA TYR A 114 9.01 6.50 11.64
C TYR A 114 8.32 7.32 12.75
N SER A 115 7.30 8.11 12.40
CA SER A 115 6.54 8.92 13.36
C SER A 115 5.80 8.05 14.39
N THR A 116 5.28 6.91 13.96
CA THR A 116 4.63 5.93 14.86
C THR A 116 5.64 5.31 15.82
N PHE A 117 6.86 5.00 15.36
CA PHE A 117 7.93 4.49 16.20
C PHE A 117 8.39 5.52 17.24
N LEU A 118 8.54 6.80 16.84
CA LEU A 118 8.88 7.89 17.76
C LEU A 118 7.79 8.13 18.82
N SER A 119 6.52 8.08 18.40
CA SER A 119 5.35 8.27 19.29
C SER A 119 5.18 7.14 20.30
N GLY A 120 5.85 6.00 20.12
CA GLY A 120 5.80 4.83 21.00
C GLY A 120 6.28 5.06 22.45
N LYS A 121 6.64 6.29 22.82
CA LYS A 121 7.03 6.69 24.20
C LYS A 121 6.31 7.93 24.75
N THR A 122 5.49 8.64 23.97
CA THR A 122 4.81 9.85 24.45
C THR A 122 3.34 9.81 24.05
N SER A 123 2.53 9.40 25.00
CA SER A 123 1.09 9.29 24.82
C SER A 123 0.42 10.62 25.13
N HIS A 124 -0.39 11.07 24.16
CA HIS A 124 -1.61 11.88 24.29
C HIS A 124 -1.47 13.42 24.43
N LYS A 125 -1.81 14.17 23.36
CA LYS A 125 -3.16 14.74 23.17
C LYS A 125 -3.36 15.61 21.91
N ASP A 126 -2.34 16.17 21.29
CA ASP A 126 -2.61 17.30 20.37
C ASP A 126 -2.77 16.98 18.87
N VAL A 127 -2.37 15.80 18.39
CA VAL A 127 -2.44 15.50 16.94
C VAL A 127 -3.78 14.88 16.50
N LYS A 128 -4.54 14.29 17.42
CA LYS A 128 -5.82 13.65 17.04
C LYS A 128 -6.83 14.65 16.49
N ASP A 129 -6.79 15.88 16.97
CA ASP A 129 -7.78 16.92 16.63
C ASP A 129 -7.45 17.72 15.36
N SER A 130 -6.22 17.62 14.84
CA SER A 130 -5.81 18.29 13.58
C SER A 130 -5.96 17.42 12.34
N THR A 131 -6.41 16.17 12.49
CA THR A 131 -6.60 15.24 11.36
C THR A 131 -7.83 15.61 10.54
N SER A 132 -7.67 15.64 9.21
CA SER A 132 -8.78 15.98 8.30
C SER A 132 -9.93 14.98 8.42
N TRP A 133 -11.16 15.43 8.16
CA TRP A 133 -12.34 14.56 8.16
C TRP A 133 -12.16 13.33 7.26
N LEU A 134 -11.53 13.51 6.09
CA LEU A 134 -11.27 12.44 5.14
C LEU A 134 -10.29 11.39 5.70
N PHE A 135 -9.23 11.83 6.37
CA PHE A 135 -8.26 10.93 7.02
C PHE A 135 -8.93 10.10 8.12
N ARG A 136 -9.79 10.73 8.93
CA ARG A 136 -10.59 10.05 9.95
C ARG A 136 -11.56 9.04 9.36
N LEU A 137 -12.23 9.38 8.25
CA LEU A 137 -13.13 8.46 7.56
C LEU A 137 -12.35 7.25 7.00
N TYR A 138 -11.20 7.51 6.36
CA TYR A 138 -10.33 6.50 5.78
C TYR A 138 -9.87 5.47 6.83
N TYR A 139 -9.26 5.91 7.92
CA TYR A 139 -8.78 4.99 8.96
C TYR A 139 -9.88 4.50 9.91
N GLY A 140 -10.98 5.23 10.03
CA GLY A 140 -12.12 4.87 10.89
C GLY A 140 -13.01 3.77 10.30
N ASN A 141 -13.07 3.65 8.97
CA ASN A 141 -13.88 2.63 8.29
C ASN A 141 -13.00 1.67 7.49
N ARG A 142 -12.82 0.45 8.02
CA ARG A 142 -11.99 -0.59 7.41
C ARG A 142 -12.44 -0.99 6.00
N MET A 143 -13.73 -0.98 5.72
CA MET A 143 -14.25 -1.31 4.38
C MET A 143 -13.90 -0.21 3.37
N PHE A 144 -13.99 1.05 3.79
CA PHE A 144 -13.62 2.19 2.95
C PHE A 144 -12.11 2.26 2.68
N MET A 145 -11.28 2.00 3.70
CA MET A 145 -9.83 1.82 3.54
C MET A 145 -9.52 0.71 2.53
N GLY A 146 -10.14 -0.47 2.72
CA GLY A 146 -9.97 -1.62 1.84
C GLY A 146 -10.35 -1.31 0.40
N TYR A 147 -11.50 -0.67 0.17
CA TYR A 147 -11.93 -0.22 -1.15
C TYR A 147 -10.86 0.66 -1.83
N CYS A 148 -10.35 1.69 -1.15
CA CYS A 148 -9.36 2.60 -1.72
C CYS A 148 -8.03 1.88 -2.06
N CYS A 149 -7.58 0.96 -1.20
CA CYS A 149 -6.37 0.17 -1.45
C CYS A 149 -6.55 -0.77 -2.66
N VAL A 150 -7.66 -1.52 -2.69
CA VAL A 150 -8.00 -2.43 -3.80
C VAL A 150 -8.13 -1.64 -5.10
N SER A 151 -8.78 -0.47 -5.08
CA SER A 151 -8.92 0.40 -6.25
C SER A 151 -7.58 0.84 -6.84
N CYS A 152 -6.56 1.09 -6.01
CA CYS A 152 -5.23 1.44 -6.51
C CYS A 152 -4.59 0.28 -7.29
N GLU A 153 -4.55 -0.90 -6.68
CA GLU A 153 -3.94 -2.07 -7.30
C GLU A 153 -4.70 -2.51 -8.55
N VAL A 154 -6.04 -2.51 -8.49
CA VAL A 154 -6.90 -2.83 -9.63
C VAL A 154 -6.71 -1.81 -10.77
N LEU A 155 -6.59 -0.51 -10.47
CA LEU A 155 -6.32 0.50 -11.50
C LEU A 155 -5.01 0.20 -12.24
N TYR A 156 -3.93 -0.09 -11.51
CA TYR A 156 -2.63 -0.36 -12.10
C TYR A 156 -2.63 -1.65 -12.94
N ILE A 157 -3.32 -2.70 -12.49
CA ILE A 157 -3.51 -3.93 -13.26
C ILE A 157 -4.31 -3.67 -14.54
N ILE A 158 -5.40 -2.90 -14.47
CA ILE A 158 -6.22 -2.55 -15.64
C ILE A 158 -5.38 -1.77 -16.66
N LEU A 159 -4.62 -0.77 -16.20
CA LEU A 159 -3.72 -0.01 -17.08
C LEU A 159 -2.71 -0.94 -17.75
N LEU A 160 -2.10 -1.86 -17.02
CA LEU A 160 -1.16 -2.83 -17.61
C LEU A 160 -1.81 -3.71 -18.69
N LEU A 161 -3.05 -4.17 -18.46
CA LEU A 161 -3.78 -5.03 -19.38
C LEU A 161 -4.26 -4.32 -20.65
N ILE A 162 -4.68 -3.05 -20.53
CA ILE A 162 -5.17 -2.25 -21.68
C ILE A 162 -4.01 -1.76 -22.55
N ALA A 163 -2.82 -1.57 -21.98
CA ALA A 163 -1.64 -1.12 -22.72
C ALA A 163 -1.37 -2.02 -23.92
N THR A 164 -1.50 -1.49 -25.14
CA THR A 164 -1.32 -2.29 -26.36
C THR A 164 0.08 -2.06 -26.94
N ASN A 165 0.51 -0.81 -27.01
CA ASN A 165 1.84 -0.40 -27.47
C ASN A 165 2.70 0.15 -26.33
N GLN A 166 4.02 0.10 -26.51
CA GLN A 166 4.94 0.85 -25.65
C GLN A 166 4.86 2.34 -25.99
N THR A 167 4.92 3.20 -24.98
CA THR A 167 4.89 4.69 -25.06
C THR A 167 3.54 5.34 -25.37
N GLU A 168 2.44 4.71 -24.95
CA GLU A 168 1.11 5.31 -25.10
C GLU A 168 0.92 6.53 -24.19
N ASN A 169 0.17 7.52 -24.67
CA ASN A 169 -0.24 8.65 -23.83
C ASN A 169 -1.31 8.18 -22.84
N LEU A 170 -1.01 8.31 -21.53
CA LEU A 170 -1.87 7.85 -20.45
C LEU A 170 -3.30 8.42 -20.54
N MET A 171 -3.41 9.73 -20.77
CA MET A 171 -4.71 10.41 -20.81
C MET A 171 -5.56 9.91 -21.98
N ASN A 172 -4.94 9.72 -23.14
CA ASN A 172 -5.66 9.24 -24.33
C ASN A 172 -6.20 7.83 -24.10
N VAL A 173 -5.42 6.94 -23.50
CA VAL A 173 -5.85 5.55 -23.22
C VAL A 173 -6.98 5.54 -22.20
N VAL A 174 -6.84 6.26 -21.09
CA VAL A 174 -7.87 6.34 -20.05
C VAL A 174 -9.18 6.92 -20.62
N VAL A 175 -9.12 8.04 -21.34
CA VAL A 175 -10.32 8.68 -21.93
C VAL A 175 -10.98 7.76 -22.96
N LYS A 176 -10.20 7.15 -23.85
CA LYS A 176 -10.73 6.22 -24.86
C LYS A 176 -11.42 5.01 -24.21
N SER A 177 -10.79 4.42 -23.19
CA SER A 177 -11.37 3.29 -22.45
C SER A 177 -12.64 3.68 -21.68
N LEU A 178 -12.71 4.90 -21.13
CA LEU A 178 -13.91 5.41 -20.47
C LEU A 178 -15.06 5.65 -21.45
N MET A 179 -14.77 6.13 -22.66
CA MET A 179 -15.77 6.42 -23.70
C MET A 179 -16.41 5.19 -24.33
N GLN A 180 -15.80 4.01 -24.21
CA GLN A 180 -16.32 2.78 -24.83
C GLN A 180 -17.56 2.18 -24.14
N ILE A 181 -18.07 2.79 -23.05
CA ILE A 181 -19.25 2.37 -22.26
C ILE A 181 -19.36 0.84 -22.14
N SER A 182 -18.42 0.25 -21.40
CA SER A 182 -18.32 -1.20 -21.17
C SER A 182 -18.24 -1.51 -19.67
N PRO A 183 -18.44 -2.77 -19.23
CA PRO A 183 -18.24 -3.12 -17.82
C PRO A 183 -16.84 -2.75 -17.31
N LEU A 184 -15.83 -2.79 -18.19
CA LEU A 184 -14.47 -2.37 -17.90
C LEU A 184 -14.36 -0.85 -17.67
N SER A 185 -15.12 -0.03 -18.41
CA SER A 185 -15.11 1.43 -18.22
C SER A 185 -15.71 1.83 -16.87
N LEU A 186 -16.75 1.12 -16.42
CA LEU A 186 -17.31 1.32 -15.07
C LEU A 186 -16.30 0.94 -13.98
N LEU A 187 -15.66 -0.22 -14.12
CA LEU A 187 -14.63 -0.66 -13.19
C LEU A 187 -13.44 0.31 -13.13
N LEU A 188 -13.01 0.80 -14.30
CA LEU A 188 -11.95 1.81 -14.41
C LEU A 188 -12.35 3.11 -13.70
N ALA A 189 -13.57 3.62 -13.92
CA ALA A 189 -14.06 4.83 -13.27
C ALA A 189 -14.12 4.70 -11.75
N LEU A 190 -14.65 3.57 -11.24
CA LEU A 190 -14.67 3.28 -9.81
C LEU A 190 -13.26 3.16 -9.22
N SER A 191 -12.32 2.57 -9.97
CA SER A 191 -10.94 2.42 -9.52
C SER A 191 -10.21 3.77 -9.50
N ILE A 192 -10.42 4.64 -10.49
CA ILE A 192 -9.90 6.01 -10.51
C ILE A 192 -10.40 6.81 -9.31
N PHE A 193 -11.69 6.67 -8.95
CA PHE A 193 -12.26 7.36 -7.80
C PHE A 193 -11.57 6.94 -6.49
N GLY A 194 -11.52 5.63 -6.20
CA GLY A 194 -10.85 5.12 -5.01
C GLY A 194 -9.35 5.44 -4.97
N TRP A 195 -8.68 5.37 -6.13
CA TRP A 195 -7.27 5.75 -6.27
C TRP A 195 -7.04 7.23 -5.95
N SER A 196 -7.89 8.12 -6.45
CA SER A 196 -7.74 9.58 -6.23
C SER A 196 -7.83 9.92 -4.74
N ILE A 197 -8.78 9.30 -4.02
CA ILE A 197 -8.92 9.43 -2.57
C ILE A 197 -7.66 8.92 -1.88
N LYS A 198 -7.14 7.75 -2.29
CA LYS A 198 -5.91 7.20 -1.71
C LYS A 198 -4.71 8.13 -1.89
N GLN A 199 -4.54 8.78 -3.04
CA GLN A 199 -3.45 9.73 -3.24
C GLN A 199 -3.58 10.95 -2.33
N ILE A 200 -4.79 11.49 -2.17
CA ILE A 200 -5.07 12.58 -1.23
C ILE A 200 -4.73 12.16 0.21
N ILE A 201 -5.13 10.94 0.59
CA ILE A 201 -4.80 10.36 1.91
C ILE A 201 -3.30 10.22 2.10
N ASN A 202 -2.54 9.74 1.11
CA ASN A 202 -1.09 9.62 1.21
C ASN A 202 -0.41 10.98 1.48
N VAL A 203 -0.89 12.06 0.83
CA VAL A 203 -0.42 13.43 1.12
C VAL A 203 -0.75 13.87 2.54
N ILE A 204 -2.00 13.66 2.98
CA ILE A 204 -2.43 14.01 4.34
C ILE A 204 -1.65 13.21 5.39
N GLN A 205 -1.45 11.91 5.15
CA GLN A 205 -0.68 11.01 6.00
C GLN A 205 0.76 11.50 6.13
N MET A 206 1.39 11.86 5.01
CA MET A 206 2.75 12.40 5.01
C MET A 206 2.88 13.67 5.86
N LYS A 207 1.94 14.62 5.68
CA LYS A 207 1.92 15.85 6.48
C LYS A 207 1.70 15.56 7.96
N THR A 208 0.70 14.74 8.29
CA THR A 208 0.36 14.38 9.69
C THR A 208 1.55 13.68 10.37
N ALA A 209 2.25 12.80 9.67
CA ALA A 209 3.44 12.14 10.17
C ALA A 209 4.60 13.11 10.41
N ALA A 210 4.79 14.09 9.52
CA ALA A 210 5.79 15.15 9.71
C ALA A 210 5.45 16.01 10.94
N ASP A 211 4.19 16.40 11.11
CA ASP A 211 3.72 17.17 12.28
C ASP A 211 4.02 16.43 13.60
N VAL A 212 3.83 15.10 13.63
CA VAL A 212 4.18 14.26 14.79
C VAL A 212 5.69 14.29 15.08
N CYS A 213 6.55 14.20 14.06
CA CYS A 213 8.00 14.30 14.25
C CYS A 213 8.41 15.67 14.82
N VAL A 214 7.82 16.76 14.31
CA VAL A 214 8.08 18.12 14.82
C VAL A 214 7.65 18.25 16.27
N LEU A 215 6.48 17.74 16.64
CA LEU A 215 6.02 17.76 18.04
C LEU A 215 6.93 16.95 18.96
N TYR A 216 7.41 15.79 18.50
CA TYR A 216 8.38 15.00 19.23
C TYR A 216 9.68 15.80 19.50
N ASP A 217 10.17 16.55 18.51
CA ASP A 217 11.36 17.38 18.68
C ASP A 217 11.12 18.55 19.64
N ILE A 218 9.96 19.20 19.58
CA ILE A 218 9.55 20.25 20.51
C ILE A 218 9.53 19.70 21.94
N GLU A 219 8.87 18.56 22.19
CA GLU A 219 8.81 17.93 23.51
C GLU A 219 10.20 17.55 24.04
N LYS A 220 11.08 17.08 23.15
CA LYS A 220 12.46 16.73 23.50
C LYS A 220 13.29 17.95 23.89
N GLN A 221 13.06 19.10 23.26
CA GLN A 221 13.71 20.36 23.65
C GLN A 221 13.23 20.86 25.02
N HIS A 222 11.93 20.78 25.31
CA HIS A 222 11.37 21.19 26.61
C HIS A 222 11.84 20.30 27.79
N LYS A 223 12.31 19.09 27.50
CA LYS A 223 12.86 18.15 28.50
C LYS A 223 14.37 18.27 28.70
N LYS A 224 15.06 19.16 27.99
CA LYS A 224 16.49 19.44 28.28
C LYS A 224 16.57 20.36 29.51
N PRO A 225 17.37 20.00 30.52
CA PRO A 225 17.56 20.82 31.72
C PRO A 225 18.23 22.16 31.41
#